data_AF-A0A511AAB2-F1
#
_entry.id   AF-A0A511AAB2-F1
#
_cell.length_a   1.000
_cell.length_b   1.000
_cell.length_c   1.000
_cell.angle_alpha   90.00
_cell.angle_beta   90.00
_cell.angle_gamma   90.00
#
_symmetry.space_group_name_H-M   'P 1'
#
loop_
_entity.id
_entity.type
_entity.pdbx_description
1 polymer ?
#
loop_
_entity_poly.entity_id
_entity_poly.type
_entity_poly.pdbx_seq_one_letter_code
_entity_poly.pdbx_strand_id
1 'polypeptide(L)'
;MITIFTIGHSDRSIDEFLSLLRAAEIERVVDVRRLPGSRRNPQFDEDALRDSLEAVGIAFTRIPELTGRRPVSKDIPFETNAFWQNRSFHNYADHALSPDFRSGLDELIGLGGGLRTTVMCSEAVWWRCHRRIIADHLLARGEEVIHVMDNDRLTPAELTGGAVVDGDTVVYPG
;
A
#
# COMPACT_ATOMS: atom_id res chain seq x y z
N MET A 1 7.79 -7.16 -15.23
CA MET A 1 7.86 -5.74 -14.83
C MET A 1 6.52 -5.12 -15.15
N ILE A 2 5.73 -4.95 -14.11
CA ILE A 2 4.48 -4.21 -14.07
C ILE A 2 4.71 -2.93 -13.26
N THR A 3 3.76 -2.00 -13.35
CA THR A 3 3.77 -0.78 -12.54
C THR A 3 2.61 -0.81 -11.55
N ILE A 4 2.92 -0.76 -10.25
CA ILE A 4 1.93 -0.62 -9.18
C ILE A 4 1.89 0.82 -8.70
N PHE A 5 0.69 1.39 -8.62
CA PHE A 5 0.50 2.72 -8.08
C PHE A 5 0.26 2.65 -6.58
N THR A 6 0.49 3.75 -5.88
CA THR A 6 0.01 3.89 -4.50
C THR A 6 -0.67 5.24 -4.32
N ILE A 7 -1.73 5.28 -3.50
CA ILE A 7 -2.48 6.51 -3.21
C ILE A 7 -2.96 6.54 -1.76
N GLY A 8 -3.08 7.74 -1.20
CA GLY A 8 -3.61 7.97 0.14
C GLY A 8 -4.86 8.82 0.08
N HIS A 9 -5.98 8.40 0.68
CA HIS A 9 -7.23 9.14 0.57
C HIS A 9 -7.26 10.42 1.44
N SER A 10 -6.54 10.45 2.56
CA SER A 10 -6.52 11.58 3.51
C SER A 10 -7.94 11.95 3.98
N ASP A 11 -8.22 13.25 4.02
CA ASP A 11 -9.48 13.92 4.27
C ASP A 11 -10.04 14.57 3.00
N ARG A 12 -9.64 14.08 1.82
CA ARG A 12 -10.15 14.56 0.53
C ARG A 12 -11.65 14.27 0.40
N SER A 13 -12.35 15.09 -0.37
CA SER A 13 -13.66 14.72 -0.89
C SER A 13 -13.55 13.50 -1.82
N ILE A 14 -14.68 12.83 -2.05
CA ILE A 14 -14.70 11.71 -3.00
C ILE A 14 -14.39 12.18 -4.42
N ASP A 15 -14.86 13.37 -4.83
CA ASP A 15 -14.61 13.92 -6.16
C ASP A 15 -13.12 14.24 -6.39
N GLU A 16 -12.43 14.79 -5.39
CA GLU A 16 -10.99 15.01 -5.45
C GLU A 16 -10.24 13.69 -5.56
N PHE A 17 -10.63 12.67 -4.79
CA PHE A 17 -10.01 11.35 -4.85
C PHE A 17 -10.21 10.68 -6.20
N LEU A 18 -11.44 10.69 -6.74
CA LEU A 18 -11.74 10.14 -8.06
C LEU A 18 -11.00 10.90 -9.17
N SER A 19 -10.80 12.21 -9.02
CA SER A 19 -10.01 13.01 -9.96
C SER A 19 -8.54 12.56 -10.00
N LEU A 20 -7.94 12.28 -8.84
CA LEU A 20 -6.58 11.73 -8.77
C LEU A 20 -6.47 10.34 -9.43
N LEU A 21 -7.46 9.47 -9.20
CA LEU A 21 -7.49 8.15 -9.82
C LEU A 21 -7.59 8.26 -11.35
N ARG A 22 -8.44 9.16 -11.87
CA ARG A 22 -8.59 9.41 -13.31
C ARG A 22 -7.32 10.01 -13.92
N ALA A 23 -6.70 10.99 -13.26
CA ALA A 23 -5.46 11.60 -13.74
C ALA A 23 -4.32 10.59 -13.84
N ALA A 24 -4.28 9.61 -12.93
CA ALA A 24 -3.32 8.50 -12.96
C ALA A 24 -3.82 7.29 -13.79
N GLU A 25 -4.97 7.38 -14.46
CA GLU A 25 -5.59 6.33 -15.27
C GLU A 25 -5.80 5.01 -14.51
N ILE A 26 -6.10 5.09 -13.22
CA ILE A 26 -6.28 3.91 -12.37
C ILE A 26 -7.59 3.19 -12.74
N GLU A 27 -7.47 1.89 -12.94
CA GLU A 27 -8.58 0.98 -13.26
C GLU A 27 -8.97 0.09 -12.07
N ARG A 28 -8.07 -0.07 -11.07
CA ARG A 28 -8.35 -0.82 -9.84
C ARG A 28 -7.77 -0.15 -8.61
N VAL A 29 -8.56 -0.09 -7.55
CA VAL A 29 -8.13 0.24 -6.18
C VAL A 29 -8.06 -1.03 -5.33
N VAL A 30 -6.88 -1.31 -4.79
CA VAL A 30 -6.64 -2.32 -3.75
C VAL A 30 -6.58 -1.61 -2.40
N ASP A 31 -7.60 -1.81 -1.56
CA ASP A 31 -7.67 -1.20 -0.24
C ASP A 31 -6.93 -2.05 0.81
N VAL A 32 -5.85 -1.50 1.36
CA VAL A 32 -5.02 -2.12 2.41
C VAL A 32 -5.28 -1.50 3.79
N ARG A 33 -6.42 -0.82 3.99
CA ARG A 33 -6.86 -0.40 5.31
C ARG A 33 -7.40 -1.60 6.08
N ARG A 34 -6.88 -1.80 7.30
CA ARG A 34 -7.42 -2.81 8.23
C ARG A 34 -8.83 -2.44 8.68
N LEU A 35 -9.03 -1.17 9.06
CA LEU A 35 -10.31 -0.60 9.43
C LEU A 35 -10.63 0.55 8.47
N PRO A 36 -11.48 0.34 7.45
CA PRO A 36 -11.82 1.37 6.47
C PRO A 36 -12.84 2.40 6.99
N GLY A 37 -13.55 2.09 8.09
CA GLY A 37 -14.61 2.94 8.64
C GLY A 37 -14.10 4.20 9.37
N SER A 38 -14.69 5.36 9.08
CA SER A 38 -14.36 6.65 9.71
C SER A 38 -15.55 7.59 9.81
N ARG A 39 -15.92 8.02 11.02
CA ARG A 39 -16.93 9.09 11.23
C ARG A 39 -16.53 10.42 10.58
N ARG A 40 -15.24 10.69 10.44
CA ARG A 40 -14.73 11.94 9.85
C ARG A 40 -14.75 11.90 8.33
N ASN A 41 -14.51 10.72 7.75
CA ASN A 41 -14.42 10.53 6.31
C ASN A 41 -15.34 9.38 5.84
N PRO A 42 -16.67 9.50 6.05
CA PRO A 42 -17.62 8.43 5.74
C PRO A 42 -17.66 8.06 4.25
N GLN A 43 -17.26 8.98 3.36
CA GLN A 43 -17.14 8.71 1.91
C GLN A 43 -16.08 7.65 1.57
N PHE A 44 -15.17 7.35 2.51
CA PHE A 44 -14.18 6.28 2.36
C PHE A 44 -14.51 5.05 3.21
N ASP A 45 -15.69 4.97 3.83
CA ASP A 45 -16.19 3.71 4.37
C ASP A 45 -16.30 2.69 3.21
N GLU A 46 -16.13 1.40 3.51
CA GLU A 46 -15.93 0.39 2.46
C GLU A 46 -17.05 0.38 1.41
N ASP A 47 -18.31 0.32 1.84
CA ASP A 47 -19.46 0.27 0.94
C ASP A 47 -19.58 1.57 0.13
N ALA A 48 -19.48 2.72 0.79
CA ALA A 48 -19.56 4.02 0.12
C ALA A 48 -18.45 4.23 -0.92
N LEU A 49 -17.23 3.81 -0.60
CA LEU A 49 -16.10 3.88 -1.52
C LEU A 49 -16.28 2.93 -2.70
N ARG A 50 -16.72 1.69 -2.44
CA ARG A 50 -16.99 0.68 -3.48
C ARG A 50 -18.02 1.21 -4.47
N ASP A 51 -19.15 1.72 -3.99
CA ASP A 51 -20.21 2.29 -4.82
C ASP A 51 -19.70 3.46 -5.67
N SER A 52 -18.91 4.35 -5.06
CA SER A 52 -18.34 5.52 -5.75
C SER A 52 -17.35 5.13 -6.86
N LEU A 53 -16.55 4.09 -6.63
CA LEU A 53 -15.61 3.57 -7.63
C LEU A 53 -16.33 2.82 -8.76
N GLU A 54 -17.34 2.01 -8.43
CA GLU A 54 -18.15 1.29 -9.40
C GLU A 54 -18.89 2.25 -10.34
N ALA A 55 -19.45 3.34 -9.80
CA ALA A 55 -20.13 4.38 -10.58
C ALA A 55 -19.24 5.03 -11.66
N VAL A 56 -17.92 4.91 -11.55
CA VAL A 56 -16.95 5.43 -12.52
C VAL A 56 -16.14 4.33 -13.21
N GLY A 57 -16.53 3.06 -13.05
CA GLY A 57 -15.92 1.92 -13.71
C GLY A 57 -14.57 1.47 -13.13
N ILE A 58 -14.23 1.86 -11.90
CA ILE A 58 -12.98 1.46 -11.24
C ILE A 58 -13.25 0.23 -10.36
N ALA A 59 -12.50 -0.84 -10.57
CA ALA A 59 -12.61 -2.05 -9.77
C ALA A 59 -12.12 -1.82 -8.34
N PHE A 60 -12.78 -2.46 -7.36
CA PHE A 60 -12.38 -2.42 -5.96
C PHE A 60 -12.06 -3.81 -5.44
N THR A 61 -10.91 -3.96 -4.79
CA THR A 61 -10.44 -5.23 -4.21
C THR A 61 -9.83 -4.96 -2.84
N ARG A 62 -9.89 -5.95 -1.94
CA ARG A 62 -9.17 -5.92 -0.67
C ARG A 62 -8.22 -7.10 -0.62
N ILE A 63 -7.01 -6.88 -0.12
CA ILE A 63 -6.04 -7.94 0.15
C ILE A 63 -5.75 -7.90 1.66
N PRO A 64 -6.46 -8.69 2.48
CA PRO A 64 -6.33 -8.71 3.94
C PRO A 64 -4.88 -8.85 4.43
N GLU A 65 -4.09 -9.65 3.73
CA GLU A 65 -2.69 -9.99 3.98
C GLU A 65 -1.77 -8.76 3.92
N LEU A 66 -2.12 -7.78 3.10
CA LEU A 66 -1.38 -6.51 2.96
C LEU A 66 -1.91 -5.40 3.88
N THR A 67 -3.03 -5.62 4.58
CA THR A 67 -3.61 -4.56 5.42
C THR A 67 -2.68 -4.08 6.54
N GLY A 68 -2.80 -2.81 6.96
CA GLY A 68 -2.03 -2.31 8.12
C GLY A 68 -2.39 -2.95 9.48
N ARG A 69 -1.83 -2.40 10.56
CA ARG A 69 -2.07 -2.79 11.98
C ARG A 69 -1.76 -4.26 12.25
N ARG A 70 -0.48 -4.55 12.53
CA ARG A 70 0.01 -5.90 12.82
C ARG A 70 0.44 -6.04 14.29
N PRO A 71 0.21 -7.20 14.91
CA PRO A 71 0.68 -7.47 16.26
C PRO A 71 2.21 -7.52 16.29
N VAL A 72 2.77 -7.47 17.49
CA VAL A 72 4.20 -7.73 17.70
C VAL A 72 4.50 -9.18 17.30
N SER A 73 5.50 -9.37 16.45
CA SER A 73 6.01 -10.71 16.14
C SER A 73 6.71 -11.31 17.37
N LYS A 74 6.60 -12.63 17.53
CA LYS A 74 7.32 -13.40 18.55
C LYS A 74 8.47 -14.21 17.97
N ASP A 75 8.50 -14.34 16.64
CA ASP A 75 9.38 -15.26 15.93
C ASP A 75 10.52 -14.52 15.19
N ILE A 76 10.34 -13.22 14.95
CA ILE A 76 11.35 -12.37 14.30
C ILE A 76 12.16 -11.64 15.38
N PRO A 77 13.49 -11.80 15.42
CA PRO A 77 14.34 -11.03 16.31
C PRO A 77 14.23 -9.53 16.02
N PHE A 78 14.15 -8.70 17.07
CA PHE A 78 13.92 -7.26 16.97
C PHE A 78 14.94 -6.55 16.07
N GLU A 79 16.20 -6.96 16.14
CA GLU A 79 17.31 -6.39 15.36
C GLU A 79 17.12 -6.51 13.84
N THR A 80 16.32 -7.47 13.37
CA THR A 80 16.02 -7.67 11.94
C THR A 80 15.43 -6.42 11.30
N ASN A 81 14.59 -5.71 12.05
CA ASN A 81 13.84 -4.53 11.58
C ASN A 81 14.01 -3.31 12.51
N ALA A 82 15.15 -3.24 13.21
CA ALA A 82 15.42 -2.22 14.23
C ALA A 82 15.56 -0.78 13.68
N PHE A 83 15.76 -0.59 12.37
CA PHE A 83 15.67 0.71 11.73
C PHE A 83 14.33 1.41 12.03
N TRP A 84 13.23 0.63 12.10
CA TRP A 84 11.91 1.13 12.40
C TRP A 84 11.72 1.39 13.90
N GLN A 85 12.10 2.58 14.35
CA GLN A 85 11.87 3.01 15.74
C GLN A 85 10.37 3.17 16.08
N ASN A 86 9.53 3.42 15.09
CA ASN A 86 8.08 3.42 15.28
C ASN A 86 7.55 1.98 15.33
N ARG A 87 6.90 1.61 16.44
CA ARG A 87 6.45 0.23 16.67
C ARG A 87 5.49 -0.31 15.61
N SER A 88 4.62 0.54 15.05
CA SER A 88 3.67 0.11 14.01
C SER A 88 4.36 -0.25 12.69
N PHE A 89 5.42 0.48 12.33
CA PHE A 89 6.24 0.16 11.16
C PHE A 89 7.07 -1.10 11.39
N HIS A 90 7.70 -1.21 12.56
CA HIS A 90 8.46 -2.40 12.93
C HIS A 90 7.62 -3.67 12.86
N ASN A 91 6.45 -3.68 13.52
CA ASN A 91 5.54 -4.82 13.49
C ASN A 91 5.06 -5.16 12.07
N TYR A 92 4.91 -4.15 11.20
CA TYR A 92 4.53 -4.38 9.81
C TYR A 92 5.69 -4.95 8.99
N ALA A 93 6.93 -4.49 9.21
CA ALA A 93 8.13 -5.05 8.59
C ALA A 93 8.34 -6.51 9.01
N ASP A 94 8.09 -6.86 10.28
CA ASP A 94 8.13 -8.26 10.73
C ASP A 94 7.06 -9.10 10.02
N HIS A 95 5.83 -8.57 9.90
CA HIS A 95 4.75 -9.22 9.14
C HIS A 95 5.12 -9.39 7.67
N ALA A 96 5.88 -8.46 7.09
CA ALA A 96 6.30 -8.52 5.69
C ALA A 96 7.25 -9.67 5.37
N LEU A 97 7.80 -10.33 6.40
CA LEU A 97 8.61 -11.55 6.28
C LEU A 97 7.75 -12.84 6.31
N SER A 98 6.44 -12.73 6.55
CA SER A 98 5.54 -13.88 6.69
C SER A 98 5.10 -14.48 5.34
N PRO A 99 4.70 -15.77 5.32
CA PRO A 99 4.07 -16.37 4.14
C PRO A 99 2.78 -15.66 3.70
N ASP A 100 1.99 -15.17 4.65
CA ASP A 100 0.75 -14.44 4.35
C ASP A 100 1.03 -13.18 3.55
N PHE A 101 2.01 -12.37 3.98
CA PHE A 101 2.41 -11.18 3.23
C PHE A 101 2.91 -11.53 1.83
N ARG A 102 3.73 -12.57 1.71
CA ARG A 102 4.20 -13.08 0.41
C ARG A 102 3.03 -13.40 -0.51
N SER A 103 2.05 -14.16 -0.02
CA SER A 103 0.84 -14.51 -0.79
C SER A 103 0.04 -13.27 -1.21
N GLY A 104 -0.14 -12.30 -0.31
CA GLY A 104 -0.82 -11.05 -0.63
C GLY A 104 -0.08 -10.21 -1.67
N LEU A 105 1.25 -10.22 -1.62
CA LEU A 105 2.09 -9.52 -2.59
C LEU A 105 2.04 -10.19 -3.97
N ASP A 106 2.05 -11.52 -4.02
CA ASP A 106 1.87 -12.29 -5.26
C ASP A 106 0.50 -12.01 -5.90
N GLU A 107 -0.57 -11.95 -5.10
CA GLU A 107 -1.90 -11.58 -5.57
C GLU A 107 -1.91 -10.15 -6.14
N LEU A 108 -1.32 -9.18 -5.43
CA LEU A 108 -1.23 -7.79 -5.89
C LEU A 108 -0.49 -7.68 -7.24
N ILE A 109 0.62 -8.41 -7.40
CA ILE A 109 1.37 -8.44 -8.66
C ILE A 109 0.51 -9.06 -9.77
N GLY A 110 -0.18 -10.16 -9.50
CA GLY A 110 -1.11 -10.78 -10.45
C GLY A 110 -2.22 -9.82 -10.91
N LEU A 111 -2.79 -9.04 -9.99
CA LEU A 111 -3.79 -8.02 -10.29
C LEU A 111 -3.21 -6.88 -11.15
N GLY A 112 -1.99 -6.43 -10.84
CA GLY A 112 -1.30 -5.35 -11.56
C GLY A 112 -0.87 -5.71 -12.99
N GLY A 113 -0.73 -7.00 -13.31
CA GLY A 113 -0.47 -7.46 -14.68
C GLY A 113 -1.68 -7.35 -15.62
N GLY A 114 -2.89 -7.20 -15.08
CA GLY A 114 -4.13 -7.10 -15.87
C GLY A 114 -4.68 -5.68 -16.00
N LEU A 115 -4.78 -4.96 -14.87
CA LEU A 115 -5.32 -3.60 -14.80
C LEU A 115 -4.32 -2.66 -14.13
N ARG A 116 -4.35 -1.39 -14.53
CA ARG A 116 -3.58 -0.34 -13.86
C ARG A 116 -4.06 -0.16 -12.41
N THR A 117 -3.31 -0.76 -11.50
CA THR A 117 -3.74 -1.01 -10.12
C THR A 117 -3.04 -0.07 -9.14
N THR A 118 -3.78 0.52 -8.20
CA THR A 118 -3.23 1.29 -7.08
C THR A 118 -3.49 0.61 -5.74
N VAL A 119 -2.50 0.66 -4.85
CA VAL A 119 -2.63 0.33 -3.43
C VAL A 119 -3.04 1.57 -2.65
N MET A 120 -4.17 1.51 -1.94
CA MET A 120 -4.74 2.64 -1.21
C MET A 120 -4.66 2.47 0.31
N CYS A 121 -4.26 3.52 1.04
CA CYS A 121 -4.48 3.65 2.48
C CYS A 121 -5.05 5.01 2.91
N SER A 122 -5.15 5.26 4.22
CA SER A 122 -5.64 6.52 4.80
C SER A 122 -4.67 7.69 4.70
N GLU A 123 -3.41 7.52 5.09
CA GLU A 123 -2.42 8.61 5.10
C GLU A 123 -2.19 9.17 3.69
N ALA A 124 -2.20 10.50 3.53
CA ALA A 124 -1.90 11.16 2.26
C ALA A 124 -0.53 10.74 1.70
N VAL A 125 0.50 10.86 2.54
CA VAL A 125 1.89 10.66 2.15
C VAL A 125 2.32 9.21 2.39
N TRP A 126 2.93 8.58 1.38
CA TRP A 126 3.32 7.17 1.43
C TRP A 126 4.33 6.89 2.55
N TRP A 127 5.23 7.84 2.85
CA TRP A 127 6.32 7.63 3.81
C TRP A 127 5.90 7.61 5.29
N ARG A 128 4.63 7.91 5.58
CA ARG A 128 4.06 7.86 6.95
C ARG A 128 3.12 6.68 7.16
N CYS A 129 3.09 5.72 6.23
CA CYS A 129 2.25 4.54 6.33
C CYS A 129 2.92 3.27 5.80
N HIS A 130 2.27 2.14 5.99
CA HIS A 130 2.74 0.82 5.58
C HIS A 130 2.87 0.64 4.05
N ARG A 131 2.26 1.51 3.23
CA ARG A 131 2.46 1.50 1.77
C ARG A 131 3.94 1.64 1.39
N ARG A 132 4.74 2.30 2.23
CA ARG A 132 6.20 2.38 2.09
C ARG A 132 6.86 1.00 2.09
N ILE A 133 6.51 0.15 3.05
CA ILE A 133 7.06 -1.21 3.16
C ILE A 133 6.53 -2.09 2.02
N ILE A 134 5.24 -1.98 1.65
CA ILE A 134 4.72 -2.68 0.46
C ILE A 134 5.53 -2.30 -0.79
N ALA A 135 5.82 -1.01 -0.97
CA ALA A 135 6.60 -0.52 -2.10
C ALA A 135 8.02 -1.11 -2.11
N ASP A 136 8.71 -1.15 -0.97
CA ASP A 136 10.04 -1.74 -0.87
C ASP A 136 10.06 -3.21 -1.32
N HIS A 137 9.07 -4.01 -0.91
CA HIS A 137 8.98 -5.42 -1.30
C HIS A 137 8.59 -5.61 -2.78
N LEU A 138 7.80 -4.71 -3.37
CA LEU A 138 7.55 -4.71 -4.82
C LEU A 138 8.83 -4.38 -5.60
N LEU A 139 9.59 -3.37 -5.15
CA LEU A 139 10.87 -2.99 -5.75
C LEU A 139 11.91 -4.12 -5.65
N ALA A 140 11.99 -4.81 -4.52
CA ALA A 140 12.86 -5.97 -4.34
C ALA A 140 12.57 -7.12 -5.31
N ARG A 141 11.34 -7.20 -5.81
CA ARG A 141 10.91 -8.18 -6.83
C ARG A 141 11.05 -7.68 -8.26
N GLY A 142 11.62 -6.49 -8.45
CA GLY A 142 11.87 -5.90 -9.77
C GLY A 142 10.62 -5.27 -10.41
N GLU A 143 9.57 -5.02 -9.64
CA GLU A 143 8.39 -4.29 -10.11
C GLU A 143 8.57 -2.78 -9.91
N GLU A 144 7.92 -1.98 -10.76
CA GLU A 144 7.94 -0.54 -10.63
C GLU A 144 6.83 -0.08 -9.68
N VAL A 145 7.13 0.90 -8.83
CA VAL A 145 6.12 1.52 -7.96
C VAL A 145 6.09 3.02 -8.16
N ILE A 146 4.89 3.59 -8.31
CA ILE A 146 4.68 5.02 -8.50
C ILE A 146 3.69 5.55 -7.44
N HIS A 147 4.11 6.56 -6.69
CA HIS A 147 3.26 7.23 -5.71
C HIS A 147 2.46 8.36 -6.36
N VAL A 148 1.13 8.26 -6.30
CA VAL A 148 0.19 9.32 -6.68
C VAL A 148 0.03 10.27 -5.50
N MET A 149 0.56 11.48 -5.63
CA MET A 149 0.56 12.49 -4.55
C MET A 149 -0.47 13.59 -4.80
N ASP A 150 -0.59 14.00 -6.07
CA ASP A 150 -1.52 15.01 -6.58
C ASP A 150 -1.74 14.79 -8.09
N ASN A 151 -2.64 15.55 -8.73
CA ASN A 151 -3.01 15.38 -10.15
C ASN A 151 -1.79 15.41 -11.08
N ASP A 152 -0.79 16.25 -10.80
CA ASP A 152 0.42 16.43 -11.62
C ASP A 152 1.68 15.86 -10.96
N ARG A 153 1.54 15.08 -9.88
CA ARG A 153 2.67 14.61 -9.09
C ARG A 153 2.66 13.09 -8.92
N LEU A 154 3.25 12.43 -9.90
CA LEU A 154 3.67 11.03 -9.84
C LEU A 154 5.14 10.98 -9.39
N THR A 155 5.41 10.25 -8.31
CA THR A 155 6.77 10.12 -7.76
C THR A 155 7.18 8.64 -7.80
N PRO A 156 8.20 8.25 -8.59
CA PRO A 156 8.74 6.90 -8.53
C PRO A 156 9.17 6.55 -7.11
N ALA A 157 8.89 5.33 -6.69
CA ALA A 157 9.35 4.82 -5.41
C ALA A 157 10.84 4.51 -5.48
N GLU A 158 11.51 4.70 -4.35
CA GLU A 158 12.88 4.25 -4.12
C GLU A 158 12.86 3.41 -2.85
N LEU A 159 13.82 2.48 -2.74
CA LEU A 159 13.99 1.70 -1.52
C LEU A 159 14.16 2.64 -0.33
N THR A 160 13.42 2.36 0.73
CA THR A 160 13.57 3.04 2.01
C THR A 160 15.02 3.03 2.47
N GLY A 161 15.54 4.17 2.95
CA GLY A 161 16.86 4.20 3.56
C GLY A 161 16.97 3.16 4.69
N GLY A 162 18.05 2.37 4.69
CA GLY A 162 18.22 1.24 5.62
C GLY A 162 17.57 -0.07 5.17
N ALA A 163 16.81 -0.09 4.08
CA ALA A 163 16.31 -1.33 3.48
C ALA A 163 17.48 -2.14 2.91
N VAL A 164 17.52 -3.42 3.24
CA VAL A 164 18.43 -4.42 2.68
C VAL A 164 17.59 -5.49 2.00
N VAL A 165 17.85 -5.69 0.70
CA VAL A 165 17.20 -6.74 -0.09
C VAL A 165 17.96 -8.05 0.11
N ASP A 166 17.24 -9.08 0.56
CA ASP A 166 17.73 -10.46 0.66
C ASP A 166 16.79 -11.36 -0.16
N GLY A 167 17.24 -11.73 -1.37
CA GLY A 167 16.41 -12.44 -2.33
C GLY A 167 15.19 -11.61 -2.76
N ASP A 168 13.99 -12.14 -2.47
CA ASP A 168 12.70 -11.50 -2.79
C ASP A 168 12.08 -10.73 -1.62
N THR A 169 12.85 -10.57 -0.53
CA THR A 169 12.39 -10.05 0.76
C THR A 169 13.23 -8.83 1.15
N VAL A 170 12.66 -7.94 1.97
CA VAL A 170 13.34 -6.75 2.48
C VAL A 170 13.38 -6.78 4.01
N VAL A 171 14.55 -6.52 4.58
CA VAL A 171 14.75 -6.32 6.02
C VAL A 171 15.32 -4.93 6.28
N TYR A 172 15.19 -4.43 7.51
CA TYR A 172 15.58 -3.07 7.87
C TYR A 172 16.47 -3.07 9.13
N PRO A 173 17.71 -3.57 9.04
CA PRO A 173 18.63 -3.60 10.17
C PRO A 173 18.91 -2.18 10.69
N GLY A 174 19.05 -2.08 12.02
CA GLY A 174 19.26 -0.81 12.74
C GLY A 174 20.67 -0.25 12.69
#